data_AF-A0A7Y3MLH6-F1
#
_entry.id   AF-A0A7Y3MLH6-F1
#
_cell.length_a   1.000
_cell.length_b   1.000
_cell.length_c   1.000
_cell.angle_alpha   90.00
_cell.angle_beta   90.00
_cell.angle_gamma   90.00
#
_symmetry.space_group_name_H-M   'P 1'
#
loop_
_entity.id
_entity.type
_entity.pdbx_description
1 polymer ?
#
loop_
_entity_poly.entity_id
_entity_poly.type
_entity_poly.pdbx_seq_one_letter_code
_entity_poly.pdbx_strand_id
1 'polypeptide(L)'
;MEMSLKRNGVLPWLYAIVFAFLAASLYGVANNNYYVLILPWVLTIISLALFRLDNLFWFTVFITPLSINLSKTALGIGVSLPAEPVMFGVMLVYLFKVAYDGGIDKKVLFHPISLAILFHLLWMAISSVFSEMRVVSIKHTAARFTFEMVFFYMASQIFKNHKNIYKYIWFYLIPLLMVVGYALVRHAYYGFTDKSADWVMSPFYNDHTAYAAALAFYLPVTIALLFGKFKATAKNRNYLIVSIILLVAIILSFTRAAYVGLTLSFCVAIMFLFRIKFSLVASIFSVLLVFGIIFQNELTMELEKNREESTSNVASQLQSITNITTDASNVERFNRWNCAFKMFKERPVFGWGPGTYAFLYAPFQVSSEKTIISTNFGDGGNAHSEILGPLAEQGLLGSISYLLIVILVSYYSSIFISKCRNRNTKLLAIGLLLGLISYWVHGFLNNFLDTDKASVTYWGFIAALVALQVYYKENNKEEFTA
;
A
#
# COMPACT_ATOMS: atom_id res chain seq x y z
N MET A 1 14.93 23.86 46.65
CA MET A 1 16.06 22.92 46.50
C MET A 1 16.18 22.59 45.02
N GLU A 2 16.81 23.51 44.28
CA GLU A 2 17.05 23.41 42.83
C GLU A 2 18.27 22.51 42.58
N MET A 3 18.09 21.46 41.77
CA MET A 3 19.22 20.67 41.28
C MET A 3 19.97 21.44 40.19
N SER A 4 21.03 22.15 40.58
CA SER A 4 22.05 22.63 39.64
C SER A 4 22.94 21.44 39.26
N LEU A 5 22.64 20.78 38.14
CA LEU A 5 23.54 19.82 37.52
C LEU A 5 24.69 20.58 36.83
N LYS A 6 25.93 20.31 37.27
CA LYS A 6 27.19 20.82 36.69
C LYS A 6 27.21 20.64 35.16
N ARG A 7 27.00 21.75 34.43
CA ARG A 7 26.90 21.81 32.96
C ARG A 7 28.25 22.00 32.24
N ASN A 8 29.36 22.13 32.98
CA ASN A 8 30.61 22.70 32.45
C ASN A 8 31.55 21.69 31.77
N GLY A 9 31.38 20.37 31.97
CA GLY A 9 32.29 19.36 31.40
C GLY A 9 31.95 18.92 29.96
N VAL A 10 30.69 19.03 29.55
CA VAL A 10 30.21 18.51 28.25
C VAL A 10 30.34 19.56 27.13
N LEU A 11 30.28 20.84 27.51
CA LEU A 11 30.25 21.96 26.57
C LEU A 11 31.52 22.08 25.70
N PRO A 12 32.75 21.92 26.25
CA PRO A 12 33.97 21.97 25.44
C PRO A 12 34.07 20.84 24.41
N TRP A 13 33.64 19.63 24.77
CA TRP A 13 33.61 18.48 23.87
C TRP A 13 32.58 18.68 22.75
N LEU A 14 31.42 19.25 23.06
CA LEU A 14 30.42 19.60 22.05
C LEU A 14 31.00 20.61 21.04
N TYR A 15 31.66 21.67 21.50
CA TYR A 15 32.30 22.64 20.61
C TYR A 15 33.42 22.01 19.77
N ALA A 16 34.22 21.11 20.34
CA ALA A 16 35.26 20.39 19.61
C ALA A 16 34.66 19.49 18.52
N ILE A 17 33.58 18.77 18.80
CA ILE A 17 32.88 17.92 17.82
C ILE A 17 32.26 18.77 16.71
N VAL A 18 31.59 19.87 17.06
CA VAL A 18 30.99 20.81 16.09
C VAL A 18 32.08 21.43 15.21
N PHE A 19 33.19 21.87 15.80
CA PHE A 19 34.30 22.43 15.05
C PHE A 19 34.95 21.39 14.12
N ALA A 20 35.20 20.16 14.61
CA ALA A 20 35.71 19.07 13.80
C ALA A 20 34.76 18.72 12.63
N PHE A 21 33.45 18.70 12.88
CA PHE A 21 32.45 18.49 11.85
C PHE A 21 32.44 19.61 10.81
N LEU A 22 32.50 20.87 11.23
CA LEU A 22 32.55 22.02 10.33
C LEU A 22 33.83 22.00 9.48
N ALA A 23 34.99 21.72 10.10
CA ALA A 23 36.27 21.59 9.41
C ALA A 23 36.24 20.44 8.38
N ALA A 24 35.71 19.27 8.77
CA ALA A 24 35.55 18.13 7.85
C ALA A 24 34.55 18.43 6.72
N SER A 25 33.49 19.19 7.00
CA SER A 25 32.51 19.63 6.00
C SER A 25 33.10 20.62 5.01
N LEU A 26 33.85 21.62 5.50
CA LEU A 26 34.59 22.59 4.67
C LEU A 26 35.62 21.87 3.79
N TYR A 27 36.38 20.93 4.35
CA TYR A 27 37.32 20.10 3.60
C TYR A 27 36.61 19.23 2.55
N GLY A 28 35.48 18.61 2.91
CA GLY A 28 34.66 17.82 1.98
C GLY A 28 34.15 18.65 0.81
N VAL A 29 33.53 19.80 1.08
CA VAL A 29 33.04 20.73 0.06
C VAL A 29 34.17 21.22 -0.85
N ALA A 30 35.32 21.58 -0.28
CA ALA A 30 36.50 22.01 -1.05
C ALA A 30 37.01 20.93 -2.03
N ASN A 31 36.78 19.65 -1.71
CA ASN A 31 37.17 18.50 -2.55
C ASN A 31 36.00 17.88 -3.33
N ASN A 32 34.87 18.59 -3.48
CA ASN A 32 33.64 18.08 -4.10
C ASN A 32 33.09 16.79 -3.47
N ASN A 33 33.44 16.50 -2.21
CA ASN A 33 32.94 15.37 -1.44
C ASN A 33 31.88 15.84 -0.43
N TYR A 34 30.61 15.69 -0.81
CA TYR A 34 29.46 16.14 -0.03
C TYR A 34 28.97 15.11 1.01
N TYR A 35 29.55 13.90 1.08
CA TYR A 35 29.07 12.84 1.97
C TYR A 35 29.17 13.21 3.45
N VAL A 36 30.15 14.03 3.82
CA VAL A 36 30.32 14.52 5.21
C VAL A 36 29.08 15.30 5.67
N LEU A 37 28.40 16.02 4.77
CA LEU A 37 27.21 16.80 5.11
C LEU A 37 26.01 15.93 5.52
N ILE A 38 26.02 14.64 5.18
CA ILE A 38 24.97 13.68 5.52
C ILE A 38 25.17 13.15 6.96
N LEU A 39 26.38 13.25 7.52
CA LEU A 39 26.74 12.66 8.81
C LEU A 39 25.83 13.10 9.99
N PRO A 40 25.45 14.38 10.16
CA PRO A 40 24.57 14.77 11.26
C PRO A 40 23.18 14.15 11.14
N TRP A 41 22.68 13.97 9.92
CA TRP A 41 21.40 13.32 9.66
C TRP A 41 21.46 11.84 9.98
N VAL A 42 22.53 11.15 9.57
CA VAL A 42 22.77 9.74 9.94
C VAL A 42 22.84 9.58 11.46
N LEU A 43 23.61 10.43 12.14
CA LEU A 43 23.73 10.40 13.60
C LEU A 43 22.41 10.71 14.30
N THR A 44 21.59 11.62 13.76
CA THR A 44 20.25 11.92 14.27
C THR A 44 19.32 10.71 14.11
N ILE A 45 19.33 10.05 12.94
CA ILE A 45 18.54 8.84 12.70
C ILE A 45 18.97 7.72 13.66
N ILE A 46 20.28 7.48 13.81
CA ILE A 46 20.80 6.49 14.75
C ILE A 46 20.39 6.82 16.19
N SER A 47 20.54 8.07 16.60
CA SER A 47 20.12 8.55 17.93
C SER A 47 18.63 8.35 18.16
N LEU A 48 17.79 8.74 17.20
CA LEU A 48 16.35 8.52 17.28
C LEU A 48 16.00 7.03 17.33
N ALA A 49 16.69 6.18 16.57
CA ALA A 49 16.46 4.76 16.59
C ALA A 49 16.77 4.19 17.98
N LEU A 50 17.90 4.55 18.58
CA LEU A 50 18.33 4.06 19.89
C LEU A 50 17.50 4.61 21.06
N PHE A 51 17.13 5.89 21.03
CA PHE A 51 16.50 6.55 22.18
C PHE A 51 14.99 6.80 22.05
N ARG A 52 14.46 6.87 20.83
CA ARG A 52 13.07 7.30 20.54
C ARG A 52 12.50 6.57 19.31
N LEU A 53 12.55 5.25 19.31
CA LEU A 53 12.10 4.41 18.20
C LEU A 53 10.66 4.75 17.72
N ASP A 54 9.75 5.08 18.64
CA ASP A 54 8.38 5.49 18.30
C ASP A 54 8.33 6.76 17.43
N ASN A 55 9.21 7.74 17.69
CA ASN A 55 9.27 8.98 16.90
C ASN A 55 9.80 8.69 15.49
N LEU A 56 10.75 7.77 15.36
CA LEU A 56 11.30 7.38 14.07
C LEU A 56 10.24 6.65 13.22
N PHE A 57 9.40 5.82 13.84
CA PHE A 57 8.23 5.24 13.17
C PHE A 57 7.23 6.31 12.69
N TRP A 58 6.91 7.30 13.51
CA TRP A 58 6.05 8.39 13.07
C TRP A 58 6.67 9.17 11.90
N PHE A 59 7.98 9.38 11.94
CA PHE A 59 8.71 10.01 10.84
C PHE A 59 8.68 9.18 9.56
N THR A 60 8.86 7.85 9.62
CA THR A 60 8.78 7.00 8.42
C THR A 60 7.39 7.07 7.79
N VAL A 61 6.32 6.95 8.57
CA VAL A 61 4.94 7.07 8.06
C VAL A 61 4.72 8.42 7.37
N PHE A 62 5.23 9.51 7.95
CA PHE A 62 5.07 10.85 7.40
C PHE A 62 5.89 11.09 6.13
N ILE A 63 7.12 10.60 6.07
CA ILE A 63 8.00 10.87 4.93
C ILE A 63 7.68 9.99 3.72
N THR A 64 7.00 8.87 3.91
CA THR A 64 6.74 7.88 2.84
C THR A 64 5.99 8.49 1.64
N PRO A 65 4.87 9.22 1.77
CA PRO A 65 4.20 9.78 0.58
C PRO A 65 5.05 10.81 -0.17
N LEU A 66 6.03 11.42 0.52
CA LEU A 66 6.98 12.40 -0.03
C LEU A 66 8.27 11.75 -0.53
N SER A 67 8.42 10.43 -0.42
CA SER A 67 9.61 9.72 -0.87
C SER A 67 9.70 9.73 -2.39
N ILE A 68 10.91 9.85 -2.93
CA ILE A 68 11.17 9.85 -4.38
C ILE A 68 11.90 8.55 -4.73
N ASN A 69 11.34 7.82 -5.67
CA ASN A 69 11.98 6.61 -6.18
C ASN A 69 13.07 6.98 -7.21
N LEU A 70 14.29 6.49 -6.98
CA LEU A 70 15.44 6.86 -7.80
C LEU A 70 15.60 6.04 -9.09
N SER A 71 14.74 5.04 -9.35
CA SER A 71 14.89 4.16 -10.54
C SER A 71 14.82 4.92 -11.85
N LYS A 72 13.97 5.95 -11.94
CA LYS A 72 13.83 6.82 -13.13
C LYS A 72 14.76 8.04 -13.11
N THR A 73 15.66 8.14 -12.14
CA THR A 73 16.65 9.24 -12.05
C THR A 73 17.98 8.83 -12.68
N ALA A 74 18.88 9.78 -12.91
CA ALA A 74 20.23 9.51 -13.42
C ALA A 74 21.03 8.50 -12.58
N LEU A 75 20.65 8.26 -11.32
CA LEU A 75 21.27 7.27 -10.44
C LEU A 75 20.84 5.83 -10.76
N GLY A 76 19.65 5.61 -11.33
CA GLY A 76 19.15 4.26 -11.71
C GLY A 76 18.95 3.29 -10.54
N ILE A 77 18.96 3.77 -9.29
CA ILE A 77 18.86 2.93 -8.09
C ILE A 77 17.38 2.72 -7.76
N GLY A 78 16.92 1.46 -7.70
CA GLY A 78 15.55 1.10 -7.34
C GLY A 78 15.25 1.21 -5.83
N VAL A 79 15.52 2.37 -5.23
CA VAL A 79 15.28 2.65 -3.80
C VAL A 79 14.56 3.99 -3.67
N SER A 80 13.60 4.07 -2.76
CA SER A 80 12.85 5.29 -2.45
C SER A 80 13.49 6.08 -1.31
N LEU A 81 14.05 7.26 -1.61
CA LEU A 81 14.70 8.12 -0.63
C LEU A 81 13.76 9.19 -0.07
N PRO A 82 13.88 9.54 1.22
CA PRO A 82 14.70 8.88 2.25
C PRO A 82 14.00 7.69 2.93
N ALA A 83 12.78 7.34 2.50
CA ALA A 83 11.88 6.47 3.27
C ALA A 83 12.41 5.04 3.47
N GLU A 84 12.82 4.34 2.41
CA GLU A 84 13.24 2.94 2.51
C GLU A 84 14.48 2.72 3.39
N PRO A 85 15.57 3.52 3.29
CA PRO A 85 16.70 3.38 4.21
C PRO A 85 16.33 3.63 5.68
N VAL A 86 15.46 4.61 5.94
CA VAL A 86 15.00 4.90 7.30
C VAL A 86 14.13 3.75 7.82
N MET A 87 13.24 3.19 6.99
CA MET A 87 12.44 2.01 7.34
C MET A 87 13.33 0.81 7.68
N PHE A 88 14.36 0.55 6.88
CA PHE A 88 15.31 -0.53 7.15
C PHE A 88 16.05 -0.32 8.48
N GLY A 89 16.48 0.91 8.77
CA GLY A 89 17.06 1.26 10.06
C GLY A 89 16.09 1.06 11.24
N VAL A 90 14.83 1.49 11.10
CA VAL A 90 13.76 1.25 12.09
C VAL A 90 13.55 -0.23 12.31
N MET A 91 13.50 -1.03 11.25
CA MET A 91 13.35 -2.48 11.33
C MET A 91 14.47 -3.11 12.16
N LEU A 92 15.75 -2.79 11.86
CA LEU A 92 16.88 -3.36 12.60
C LEU A 92 16.82 -3.05 14.09
N VAL A 93 16.52 -1.80 14.46
CA VAL A 93 16.44 -1.42 15.87
C VAL A 93 15.20 -2.01 16.54
N TYR A 94 14.09 -2.13 15.82
CA TYR A 94 12.91 -2.84 16.32
C TYR A 94 13.20 -4.32 16.60
N LEU A 95 13.90 -5.02 15.70
CA LEU A 95 14.31 -6.42 15.92
C LEU A 95 15.21 -6.56 17.15
N PHE A 96 16.19 -5.66 17.30
CA PHE A 96 17.05 -5.64 18.49
C PHE A 96 16.24 -5.44 19.76
N LYS A 97 15.31 -4.48 19.76
CA LYS A 97 14.41 -4.21 20.88
C LYS A 97 13.55 -5.44 21.21
N VAL A 98 12.97 -6.09 20.21
CA VAL A 98 12.17 -7.31 20.39
C VAL A 98 13.01 -8.43 20.99
N ALA A 99 14.26 -8.61 20.56
CA ALA A 99 15.16 -9.60 21.15
C ALA A 99 15.52 -9.27 22.60
N TYR A 100 15.73 -7.99 22.93
CA TYR A 100 16.07 -7.51 24.27
C TYR A 100 14.90 -7.58 25.25
N ASP A 101 13.71 -7.14 24.83
CA ASP A 101 12.49 -7.06 25.66
C ASP A 101 11.77 -8.43 25.82
N GLY A 102 12.31 -9.50 25.23
CA GLY A 102 11.77 -10.86 25.36
C GLY A 102 10.63 -11.21 24.40
N GLY A 103 10.50 -10.47 23.29
CA GLY A 103 9.60 -10.78 22.19
C GLY A 103 8.50 -9.75 21.93
N ILE A 104 7.63 -10.08 20.97
CA ILE A 104 6.41 -9.32 20.64
C ILE A 104 5.27 -9.82 21.54
N ASP A 105 4.26 -8.99 21.80
CA ASP A 105 3.04 -9.42 22.47
C ASP A 105 2.45 -10.68 21.82
N LYS A 106 2.40 -11.77 22.60
CA LYS A 106 1.97 -13.09 22.14
C LYS A 106 0.55 -13.07 21.56
N LYS A 107 -0.33 -12.18 22.03
CA LYS A 107 -1.70 -12.09 21.52
C LYS A 107 -1.75 -11.60 20.08
N VAL A 108 -0.81 -10.75 19.68
CA VAL A 108 -0.65 -10.33 18.28
C VAL A 108 0.06 -11.42 17.50
N LEU A 109 1.17 -11.94 18.00
CA LEU A 109 2.00 -12.93 17.29
C LEU A 109 1.21 -14.19 16.91
N PHE A 110 0.38 -14.70 17.82
CA PHE A 110 -0.46 -15.88 17.59
C PHE A 110 -1.85 -15.54 17.04
N HIS A 111 -2.10 -14.28 16.66
CA HIS A 111 -3.34 -13.93 15.97
C HIS A 111 -3.36 -14.62 14.59
N PRO A 112 -4.48 -15.23 14.15
CA PRO A 112 -4.53 -15.95 12.86
C PRO A 112 -4.06 -15.13 11.65
N ILE A 113 -4.39 -13.83 11.61
CA ILE A 113 -3.88 -12.90 10.59
C ILE A 113 -2.35 -12.80 10.64
N SER A 114 -1.75 -12.68 11.84
CA SER A 114 -0.30 -12.61 12.01
C SER A 114 0.38 -13.89 11.55
N LEU A 115 -0.19 -15.05 11.88
CA LEU A 115 0.32 -16.34 11.45
C LEU A 115 0.28 -16.50 9.92
N ALA A 116 -0.78 -16.03 9.26
CA ALA A 116 -0.84 -16.02 7.80
C ALA A 116 0.22 -15.10 7.16
N ILE A 117 0.51 -13.94 7.77
CA ILE A 117 1.59 -13.06 7.34
C ILE A 117 2.95 -13.73 7.50
N LEU A 118 3.22 -14.38 8.65
CA LEU A 118 4.46 -15.15 8.85
C LEU A 118 4.58 -16.29 7.86
N PHE A 119 3.50 -17.01 7.59
CA PHE A 119 3.48 -18.07 6.60
C PHE A 119 3.83 -17.55 5.19
N HIS A 120 3.23 -16.42 4.78
CA HIS A 120 3.54 -15.79 3.50
C HIS A 120 5.01 -15.36 3.41
N LEU A 121 5.55 -14.70 4.44
CA LEU A 121 6.97 -14.30 4.49
C LEU A 121 7.92 -15.50 4.49
N LEU A 122 7.59 -16.54 5.25
CA LEU A 122 8.38 -17.77 5.30
C LEU A 122 8.39 -18.45 3.93
N TRP A 123 7.24 -18.55 3.28
CA TRP A 123 7.14 -19.13 1.95
C TRP A 123 7.93 -18.33 0.92
N MET A 124 7.85 -17.00 0.95
CA MET A 124 8.64 -16.11 0.10
C MET A 124 10.15 -16.29 0.32
N ALA A 125 10.58 -16.45 1.56
CA ALA A 125 11.98 -16.73 1.89
C ALA A 125 12.44 -18.10 1.36
N ILE A 126 11.60 -19.13 1.48
CA ILE A 126 11.87 -20.46 0.92
C ILE A 126 11.98 -20.40 -0.60
N SER A 127 11.01 -19.79 -1.29
CA SER A 127 11.02 -19.64 -2.76
C SER A 127 12.21 -18.82 -3.26
N SER A 128 12.73 -17.88 -2.45
CA SER A 128 13.95 -17.14 -2.80
C SER A 128 15.21 -18.01 -2.88
N VAL A 129 15.27 -19.13 -2.14
CA VAL A 129 16.39 -20.09 -2.22
C VAL A 129 16.39 -20.82 -3.57
N PHE A 130 15.21 -21.15 -4.07
CA PHE A 130 14.98 -21.85 -5.35
C PHE A 130 14.83 -20.92 -6.55
N SER A 131 15.00 -19.60 -6.35
CA SER A 131 14.90 -18.57 -7.37
C SER A 131 15.95 -18.72 -8.47
N GLU A 132 15.56 -18.43 -9.71
CA GLU A 132 16.47 -18.30 -10.86
C GLU A 132 17.43 -17.11 -10.67
N MET A 133 16.95 -16.03 -10.05
CA MET A 133 17.73 -14.83 -9.75
C MET A 133 17.79 -14.58 -8.24
N ARG A 134 18.52 -15.44 -7.52
CA ARG A 134 18.60 -15.45 -6.04
C ARG A 134 18.85 -14.08 -5.42
N VAL A 135 19.77 -13.28 -5.96
CA VAL A 135 20.10 -11.96 -5.41
C VAL A 135 18.90 -11.01 -5.48
N VAL A 136 18.15 -11.04 -6.58
CA VAL A 136 16.93 -10.24 -6.76
C VAL A 136 15.87 -10.66 -5.75
N SER A 137 15.64 -11.97 -5.62
CA SER A 137 14.64 -12.51 -4.69
C SER A 137 14.97 -12.30 -3.22
N ILE A 138 16.24 -12.42 -2.83
CA ILE A 138 16.68 -12.12 -1.47
C ILE A 138 16.48 -10.63 -1.16
N LYS A 139 16.84 -9.72 -2.09
CA LYS A 139 16.61 -8.28 -1.92
C LYS A 139 15.12 -7.95 -1.80
N HIS A 140 14.30 -8.53 -2.68
CA HIS A 140 12.85 -8.37 -2.65
C HIS A 140 12.26 -8.88 -1.32
N THR A 141 12.63 -10.09 -0.89
CA THR A 141 12.18 -10.66 0.39
C THR A 141 12.63 -9.82 1.58
N ALA A 142 13.84 -9.26 1.57
CA ALA A 142 14.31 -8.36 2.62
C ALA A 142 13.51 -7.05 2.68
N ALA A 143 13.13 -6.49 1.52
CA ALA A 143 12.26 -5.32 1.44
C ALA A 143 10.86 -5.61 2.01
N ARG A 144 10.24 -6.72 1.59
CA ARG A 144 8.96 -7.19 2.13
C ARG A 144 9.04 -7.43 3.64
N PHE A 145 10.03 -8.18 4.11
CA PHE A 145 10.25 -8.36 5.54
C PHE A 145 10.38 -7.04 6.31
N THR A 146 11.06 -6.04 5.74
CA THR A 146 11.17 -4.69 6.34
C THR A 146 9.81 -4.03 6.51
N PHE A 147 8.98 -4.02 5.47
CA PHE A 147 7.66 -3.37 5.51
C PHE A 147 6.73 -4.05 6.52
N GLU A 148 6.66 -5.38 6.51
CA GLU A 148 5.81 -6.15 7.41
C GLU A 148 6.25 -5.98 8.88
N MET A 149 7.55 -6.00 9.17
CA MET A 149 8.05 -5.82 10.54
C MET A 149 7.77 -4.42 11.08
N VAL A 150 7.91 -3.38 10.25
CA VAL A 150 7.68 -2.00 10.67
C VAL A 150 6.19 -1.66 10.70
N PHE A 151 5.47 -1.87 9.60
CA PHE A 151 4.10 -1.39 9.45
C PHE A 151 3.04 -2.37 9.92
N PHE A 152 3.36 -3.66 10.09
CA PHE A 152 2.46 -4.59 10.78
C PHE A 152 2.85 -4.80 12.25
N TYR A 153 4.01 -5.41 12.50
CA TYR A 153 4.39 -5.82 13.86
C TYR A 153 4.65 -4.66 14.80
N MET A 154 5.54 -3.74 14.45
CA MET A 154 5.83 -2.59 15.30
C MET A 154 4.62 -1.66 15.44
N ALA A 155 3.89 -1.39 14.34
CA ALA A 155 2.67 -0.60 14.36
C ALA A 155 1.61 -1.19 15.33
N SER A 156 1.42 -2.51 15.34
CA SER A 156 0.49 -3.18 16.26
C SER A 156 0.79 -2.88 17.73
N GLN A 157 2.07 -2.77 18.10
CA GLN A 157 2.49 -2.45 19.47
C GLN A 157 2.23 -0.98 19.81
N ILE A 158 2.44 -0.07 18.85
CA ILE A 158 2.11 1.35 18.99
C ILE A 158 0.59 1.55 19.13
N PHE A 159 -0.21 0.72 18.45
CA PHE A 159 -1.67 0.77 18.48
C PHE A 159 -2.32 0.14 19.71
N LYS A 160 -1.54 -0.37 20.68
CA LYS A 160 -2.03 -0.67 22.05
C LYS A 160 -2.83 0.51 22.61
N ASN A 161 -2.35 1.73 22.36
CA ASN A 161 -3.17 2.92 22.49
C ASN A 161 -3.93 3.18 21.19
N HIS A 162 -5.23 2.82 21.15
CA HIS A 162 -6.07 2.96 19.96
C HIS A 162 -6.13 4.39 19.39
N LYS A 163 -5.86 5.44 20.19
CA LYS A 163 -5.77 6.83 19.70
C LYS A 163 -4.64 7.00 18.67
N ASN A 164 -3.60 6.18 18.75
CA ASN A 164 -2.49 6.18 17.80
C ASN A 164 -2.92 5.71 16.41
N ILE A 165 -4.02 4.97 16.26
CA ILE A 165 -4.56 4.62 14.93
C ILE A 165 -5.03 5.88 14.20
N TYR A 166 -5.75 6.76 14.90
CA TYR A 166 -6.14 8.06 14.33
C TYR A 166 -4.92 8.92 14.00
N LYS A 167 -3.89 8.91 14.88
CA LYS A 167 -2.62 9.59 14.63
C LYS A 167 -1.96 9.06 13.36
N TYR A 168 -1.89 7.75 13.18
CA TYR A 168 -1.33 7.09 11.99
C TYR A 168 -2.02 7.52 10.71
N ILE A 169 -3.35 7.54 10.72
CA ILE A 169 -4.14 7.99 9.57
C ILE A 169 -3.74 9.42 9.18
N TRP A 170 -3.65 10.35 10.15
CA TRP A 170 -3.26 11.74 9.87
C TRP A 170 -1.80 11.90 9.48
N PHE A 171 -0.89 11.11 10.05
CA PHE A 171 0.54 11.18 9.73
C PHE A 171 0.83 10.81 8.28
N TYR A 172 0.05 9.91 7.68
CA TYR A 172 0.13 9.65 6.24
C TYR A 172 -0.72 10.61 5.40
N LEU A 173 -1.92 10.96 5.87
CA LEU A 173 -2.84 11.85 5.11
C LEU A 173 -2.28 13.26 4.88
N ILE A 174 -1.64 13.88 5.88
CA ILE A 174 -1.09 15.23 5.73
C ILE A 174 -0.09 15.33 4.57
N PRO A 175 0.97 14.50 4.51
CA PRO A 175 1.91 14.51 3.39
C PRO A 175 1.26 14.05 2.08
N LEU A 176 0.32 13.11 2.12
CA LEU A 176 -0.46 12.75 0.92
C LEU A 176 -1.24 13.96 0.37
N LEU A 177 -1.85 14.77 1.23
CA LEU A 177 -2.56 16.00 0.83
C LEU A 177 -1.61 17.06 0.27
N MET A 178 -0.35 17.11 0.72
CA MET A 178 0.68 17.95 0.10
C MET A 178 0.95 17.50 -1.35
N VAL A 179 1.07 16.19 -1.58
CA VAL A 179 1.21 15.63 -2.93
C VAL A 179 -0.03 15.91 -3.78
N VAL A 180 -1.23 15.80 -3.21
CA VAL A 180 -2.49 16.17 -3.89
C VAL A 180 -2.46 17.64 -4.30
N GLY A 181 -2.11 18.55 -3.39
CA GLY A 181 -1.99 19.98 -3.69
C GLY A 181 -0.99 20.25 -4.82
N TYR A 182 0.17 19.59 -4.78
CA TYR A 182 1.17 19.66 -5.83
C TYR A 182 0.63 19.17 -7.20
N ALA A 183 -0.03 18.01 -7.23
CA ALA A 183 -0.59 17.44 -8.44
C ALA A 183 -1.73 18.31 -9.01
N LEU A 184 -2.60 18.86 -8.16
CA LEU A 184 -3.70 19.73 -8.57
C LEU A 184 -3.22 21.03 -9.22
N VAL A 185 -2.17 21.65 -8.67
CA VAL A 185 -1.55 22.86 -9.26
C VAL A 185 -1.02 22.55 -10.66
N ARG A 186 -0.39 21.38 -10.86
CA ARG A 186 0.10 20.97 -12.18
C ARG A 186 -1.03 20.62 -13.12
N HIS A 187 -2.06 19.91 -12.68
CA HIS A 187 -3.26 19.71 -13.49
C HIS A 187 -3.84 21.04 -13.98
N ALA A 188 -3.93 22.05 -13.12
CA ALA A 188 -4.39 23.38 -13.51
C ALA A 188 -3.51 24.01 -14.59
N TYR A 189 -2.18 23.88 -14.47
CA TYR A 189 -1.23 24.39 -15.47
C TYR A 189 -1.34 23.66 -16.83
N TYR A 190 -1.64 22.36 -16.83
CA TYR A 190 -1.74 21.52 -18.03
C TYR A 190 -3.20 21.24 -18.47
N GLY A 191 -4.14 22.09 -18.03
CA GLY A 191 -5.53 22.11 -18.52
C GLY A 191 -6.42 20.94 -18.09
N PHE A 192 -6.11 20.26 -16.98
CA PHE A 192 -6.87 19.13 -16.44
C PHE A 192 -7.11 17.97 -17.44
N THR A 193 -6.16 17.75 -18.34
CA THR A 193 -6.25 16.69 -19.35
C THR A 193 -5.93 15.33 -18.76
N ASP A 194 -6.52 14.28 -19.32
CA ASP A 194 -6.22 12.87 -19.02
C ASP A 194 -4.72 12.57 -19.21
N LYS A 195 -4.11 13.06 -20.30
CA LYS A 195 -2.67 12.92 -20.57
C LYS A 195 -1.78 13.57 -19.52
N SER A 196 -2.23 14.63 -18.87
CA SER A 196 -1.48 15.25 -17.77
C SER A 196 -1.51 14.38 -16.51
N ALA A 197 -2.59 13.64 -16.29
CA ALA A 197 -2.78 12.80 -15.10
C ALA A 197 -1.67 11.76 -14.94
N ASP A 198 -1.10 11.27 -16.04
CA ASP A 198 -0.04 10.24 -16.06
C ASP A 198 1.25 10.62 -15.34
N TRP A 199 1.51 11.91 -15.11
CA TRP A 199 2.81 12.36 -14.59
C TRP A 199 2.75 13.57 -13.64
N VAL A 200 1.61 14.24 -13.45
CA VAL A 200 1.49 15.43 -12.59
C VAL A 200 1.89 15.19 -11.13
N MET A 201 1.81 13.95 -10.64
CA MET A 201 2.22 13.53 -9.30
C MET A 201 3.71 13.17 -9.19
N SER A 202 4.44 13.07 -10.29
CA SER A 202 5.90 12.88 -10.28
C SER A 202 6.58 14.12 -9.71
N PRO A 203 7.62 13.99 -8.86
CA PRO A 203 8.43 12.79 -8.65
C PRO A 203 7.97 11.89 -7.49
N PHE A 204 6.88 12.23 -6.80
CA PHE A 204 6.44 11.49 -5.61
C PHE A 204 5.84 10.14 -5.97
N TYR A 205 4.96 10.09 -6.96
CA TYR A 205 4.37 8.85 -7.46
C TYR A 205 4.79 8.63 -8.92
N ASN A 206 5.21 7.40 -9.23
CA ASN A 206 5.78 7.03 -10.52
C ASN A 206 4.75 6.92 -11.64
N ASP A 207 3.48 6.72 -11.28
CA ASP A 207 2.34 6.55 -12.17
C ASP A 207 1.03 6.91 -11.43
N HIS A 208 0.00 7.25 -12.20
CA HIS A 208 -1.25 7.79 -11.69
C HIS A 208 -2.06 6.74 -10.94
N THR A 209 -1.82 5.45 -11.23
CA THR A 209 -2.54 4.33 -10.65
C THR A 209 -2.10 4.02 -9.22
N ALA A 210 -0.79 4.08 -8.93
CA ALA A 210 -0.26 3.98 -7.57
C ALA A 210 -0.71 5.16 -6.70
N TYR A 211 -0.74 6.37 -7.26
CA TYR A 211 -1.27 7.56 -6.60
C TYR A 211 -2.75 7.40 -6.26
N ALA A 212 -3.58 6.97 -7.23
CA ALA A 212 -5.00 6.75 -7.02
C ALA A 212 -5.27 5.64 -6.00
N ALA A 213 -4.48 4.56 -5.98
CA ALA A 213 -4.57 3.50 -4.98
C ALA A 213 -4.32 4.04 -3.57
N ALA A 214 -3.29 4.87 -3.38
CA ALA A 214 -3.01 5.52 -2.10
C ALA A 214 -4.19 6.40 -1.62
N LEU A 215 -4.80 7.18 -2.51
CA LEU A 215 -5.99 7.99 -2.17
C LEU A 215 -7.19 7.11 -1.81
N ALA A 216 -7.41 6.03 -2.57
CA ALA A 216 -8.55 5.13 -2.44
C ALA A 216 -8.53 4.32 -1.13
N PHE A 217 -7.36 4.04 -0.55
CA PHE A 217 -7.27 3.50 0.80
C PHE A 217 -7.92 4.42 1.84
N TYR A 218 -7.66 5.73 1.74
CA TYR A 218 -8.01 6.67 2.80
C TYR A 218 -9.40 7.26 2.65
N LEU A 219 -9.95 7.35 1.44
CA LEU A 219 -11.28 7.92 1.22
C LEU A 219 -12.38 7.22 2.06
N PRO A 220 -12.49 5.87 2.09
CA PRO A 220 -13.48 5.19 2.94
C PRO A 220 -13.27 5.45 4.43
N VAL A 221 -12.01 5.57 4.87
CA VAL A 221 -11.66 5.88 6.27
C VAL A 221 -12.15 7.26 6.65
N THR A 222 -11.84 8.28 5.86
CA THR A 222 -12.25 9.67 6.16
C THR A 222 -13.75 9.82 6.11
N ILE A 223 -14.43 9.17 5.16
CA ILE A 223 -15.91 9.14 5.09
C ILE A 223 -16.51 8.45 6.31
N ALA A 224 -16.01 7.27 6.71
CA ALA A 224 -16.55 6.56 7.87
C ALA A 224 -16.41 7.39 9.15
N LEU A 225 -15.30 8.10 9.32
CA LEU A 225 -15.05 8.96 10.47
C LEU A 225 -15.93 10.23 10.51
N LEU A 226 -16.52 10.67 9.39
CA LEU A 226 -17.55 11.73 9.39
C LEU A 226 -18.75 11.38 10.25
N PHE A 227 -19.16 10.12 10.22
CA PHE A 227 -20.34 9.63 10.90
C PHE A 227 -20.09 9.27 12.38
N GLY A 228 -18.86 9.51 12.86
CA GLY A 228 -18.49 9.35 14.26
C GLY A 228 -19.20 10.35 15.16
N LYS A 229 -19.57 9.90 16.36
CA LYS A 229 -19.99 10.78 17.46
C LYS A 229 -18.77 11.42 18.11
N PHE A 230 -18.03 12.20 17.33
CA PHE A 230 -17.17 13.22 17.93
C PHE A 230 -18.09 14.36 18.36
N LYS A 231 -17.91 14.93 19.56
CA LYS A 231 -18.65 16.16 19.96
C LYS A 231 -18.62 17.10 18.76
N ALA A 232 -19.75 17.61 18.26
CA ALA A 232 -19.86 18.36 17.00
C ALA A 232 -18.87 19.54 16.96
N THR A 233 -17.64 19.28 16.54
CA THR A 233 -16.47 20.15 16.63
C THR A 233 -15.69 20.06 15.32
N ALA A 234 -14.72 20.96 15.16
CA ALA A 234 -13.82 21.11 14.01
C ALA A 234 -13.30 19.80 13.38
N LYS A 235 -13.23 18.69 14.13
CA LYS A 235 -12.79 17.38 13.63
C LYS A 235 -13.68 16.80 12.52
N ASN A 236 -15.01 16.90 12.62
CA ASN A 236 -15.91 16.37 11.57
C ASN A 236 -15.78 17.19 10.28
N ARG A 237 -15.57 18.51 10.41
CA ARG A 237 -15.30 19.39 9.28
C ARG A 237 -14.00 19.02 8.56
N ASN A 238 -12.93 18.70 9.29
CA ASN A 238 -11.66 18.32 8.68
C ASN A 238 -11.79 17.04 7.84
N TYR A 239 -12.47 16.01 8.35
CA TYR A 239 -12.71 14.79 7.57
C TYR A 239 -13.57 15.04 6.33
N LEU A 240 -14.48 16.02 6.35
CA LEU A 240 -15.34 16.34 5.21
C LEU A 240 -14.52 17.00 4.11
N ILE A 241 -13.75 18.01 4.48
CA ILE A 241 -12.84 18.72 3.57
C ILE A 241 -11.85 17.72 2.95
N VAL A 242 -11.22 16.88 3.77
CA VAL A 242 -10.27 15.87 3.26
C VAL A 242 -10.97 14.88 2.34
N SER A 243 -12.16 14.37 2.68
CA SER A 243 -12.88 13.44 1.80
C SER A 243 -13.22 14.06 0.45
N ILE A 244 -13.61 15.34 0.42
CA ILE A 244 -13.87 16.07 -0.83
C ILE A 244 -12.57 16.21 -1.65
N ILE A 245 -11.46 16.63 -1.02
CA ILE A 245 -10.16 16.77 -1.69
C ILE A 245 -9.71 15.42 -2.28
N LEU A 246 -9.80 14.33 -1.50
CA LEU A 246 -9.44 12.99 -1.96
C LEU A 246 -10.34 12.54 -3.11
N LEU A 247 -11.65 12.78 -3.04
CA LEU A 247 -12.59 12.44 -4.11
C LEU A 247 -12.26 13.17 -5.41
N VAL A 248 -12.01 14.49 -5.33
CA VAL A 248 -11.60 15.29 -6.50
C VAL A 248 -10.28 14.77 -7.08
N ALA A 249 -9.29 14.50 -6.23
CA ALA A 249 -8.00 13.96 -6.66
C ALA A 249 -8.12 12.58 -7.31
N ILE A 250 -9.02 11.71 -6.80
CA ILE A 250 -9.31 10.40 -7.40
C ILE A 250 -9.97 10.58 -8.77
N ILE A 251 -10.94 11.49 -8.91
CA ILE A 251 -11.58 11.77 -10.21
C ILE A 251 -10.56 12.29 -11.23
N LEU A 252 -9.68 13.19 -10.82
CA LEU A 252 -8.64 13.76 -11.68
C LEU A 252 -7.47 12.81 -11.95
N SER A 253 -7.37 11.70 -11.21
CA SER A 253 -6.38 10.65 -11.50
C SER A 253 -6.73 9.80 -12.71
N PHE A 254 -7.98 9.84 -13.17
CA PHE A 254 -8.53 9.02 -14.28
C PHE A 254 -8.28 7.50 -14.14
N THR A 255 -8.01 7.00 -12.92
CA THR A 255 -7.70 5.58 -12.69
C THR A 255 -8.97 4.73 -12.55
N ARG A 256 -9.31 3.99 -13.59
CA ARG A 256 -10.49 3.08 -13.60
C ARG A 256 -10.49 2.08 -12.44
N ALA A 257 -9.34 1.47 -12.15
CA ALA A 257 -9.20 0.49 -11.07
C ALA A 257 -9.56 1.08 -9.69
N ALA A 258 -9.31 2.37 -9.45
CA ALA A 258 -9.70 3.04 -8.22
C ALA A 258 -11.22 3.22 -8.12
N TYR A 259 -11.89 3.58 -9.22
CA TYR A 259 -13.36 3.69 -9.25
C TYR A 259 -14.04 2.35 -8.96
N VAL A 260 -13.56 1.27 -9.59
CA VAL A 260 -14.09 -0.09 -9.38
C VAL A 260 -13.88 -0.52 -7.93
N GLY A 261 -12.68 -0.33 -7.38
CA GLY A 261 -12.38 -0.66 -5.98
C GLY A 261 -13.24 0.13 -4.98
N LEU A 262 -13.43 1.42 -5.19
CA LEU A 262 -14.28 2.26 -4.34
C LEU A 262 -15.77 1.90 -4.47
N THR A 263 -16.22 1.54 -5.66
CA THR A 263 -17.61 1.09 -5.89
C THR A 263 -17.89 -0.20 -5.13
N LEU A 264 -17.00 -1.19 -5.22
CA LEU A 264 -17.17 -2.42 -4.45
C LEU A 264 -17.09 -2.16 -2.94
N SER A 265 -16.19 -1.27 -2.51
CA SER A 265 -16.10 -0.86 -1.11
C SER A 265 -17.40 -0.21 -0.63
N PHE A 266 -18.03 0.62 -1.45
CA PHE A 266 -19.34 1.21 -1.15
C PHE A 266 -20.45 0.15 -1.06
N CYS A 267 -20.47 -0.83 -1.96
CA CYS A 267 -21.39 -1.98 -1.88
C CYS A 267 -21.21 -2.76 -0.57
N VAL A 268 -19.97 -3.02 -0.16
CA VAL A 268 -19.68 -3.69 1.13
C VAL A 268 -20.08 -2.80 2.32
N ALA A 269 -19.93 -1.48 2.21
CA ALA A 269 -20.40 -0.55 3.23
C ALA A 269 -21.92 -0.65 3.43
N ILE A 270 -22.68 -0.71 2.33
CA ILE A 270 -24.14 -0.95 2.32
C ILE A 270 -24.45 -2.28 3.01
N MET A 271 -23.70 -3.35 2.75
CA MET A 271 -23.89 -4.63 3.42
C MET A 271 -23.74 -4.51 4.95
N PHE A 272 -22.74 -3.78 5.44
CA PHE A 272 -22.57 -3.54 6.87
C PHE A 272 -23.69 -2.66 7.46
N LEU A 273 -24.13 -1.64 6.74
CA LEU A 273 -25.19 -0.71 7.17
C LEU A 273 -26.54 -1.42 7.31
N PHE A 274 -26.91 -2.21 6.31
CA PHE A 274 -28.20 -2.93 6.26
C PHE A 274 -28.14 -4.36 6.81
N ARG A 275 -26.98 -4.80 7.32
CA ARG A 275 -26.76 -6.16 7.84
C ARG A 275 -27.13 -7.25 6.83
N ILE A 276 -26.84 -7.01 5.56
CA ILE A 276 -27.14 -7.95 4.47
C ILE A 276 -26.25 -9.19 4.63
N LYS A 277 -26.84 -10.38 4.57
CA LYS A 277 -26.10 -11.63 4.61
C LYS A 277 -25.23 -11.76 3.36
N PHE A 278 -23.95 -12.08 3.53
CA PHE A 278 -23.02 -12.30 2.42
C PHE A 278 -23.54 -13.34 1.42
N SER A 279 -24.25 -14.36 1.90
CA SER A 279 -24.88 -15.39 1.04
C SER A 279 -25.81 -14.79 -0.01
N LEU A 280 -26.59 -13.76 0.32
CA LEU A 280 -27.50 -13.12 -0.63
C LEU A 280 -26.73 -12.41 -1.75
N VAL A 281 -25.69 -11.66 -1.39
CA VAL A 281 -24.85 -10.93 -2.36
C VAL A 281 -24.06 -11.90 -3.23
N ALA A 282 -23.48 -12.94 -2.63
CA ALA A 282 -22.78 -13.99 -3.36
C ALA A 282 -23.72 -14.74 -4.31
N SER A 283 -24.97 -15.02 -3.92
CA SER A 283 -25.98 -15.60 -4.81
C SER A 283 -26.33 -14.69 -5.98
N ILE A 284 -26.57 -13.39 -5.74
CA ILE A 284 -26.85 -12.42 -6.81
C ILE A 284 -25.66 -12.32 -7.77
N PHE A 285 -24.44 -12.20 -7.25
CA PHE A 285 -23.23 -12.14 -8.08
C PHE A 285 -23.02 -13.44 -8.87
N SER A 286 -23.25 -14.60 -8.26
CA SER A 286 -23.14 -15.90 -8.95
C SER A 286 -24.17 -16.02 -10.07
N VAL A 287 -25.41 -15.55 -9.85
CA VAL A 287 -26.46 -15.51 -10.88
C VAL A 287 -26.05 -14.56 -12.02
N LEU A 288 -25.55 -13.36 -11.71
CA LEU A 288 -25.09 -12.42 -12.72
C LEU A 288 -23.87 -12.94 -13.50
N LEU A 289 -22.95 -13.64 -12.84
CA LEU A 289 -21.78 -14.25 -13.47
C LEU A 289 -22.22 -15.39 -14.41
N VAL A 290 -23.08 -16.30 -13.94
CA VAL A 290 -23.63 -17.39 -14.76
C VAL A 290 -24.41 -16.82 -15.94
N PHE A 291 -25.24 -15.79 -15.71
CA PHE A 291 -25.95 -15.08 -16.77
C PHE A 291 -24.97 -14.47 -17.78
N GLY A 292 -23.94 -13.76 -17.31
CA GLY A 292 -22.91 -13.17 -18.16
C GLY A 292 -22.16 -14.20 -19.01
N ILE A 293 -21.87 -15.39 -18.47
CA ILE A 293 -21.22 -16.49 -19.19
C ILE A 293 -22.17 -17.09 -20.25
N ILE A 294 -23.43 -17.33 -19.89
CA ILE A 294 -24.42 -17.94 -20.78
C ILE A 294 -24.71 -17.03 -21.97
N PHE A 295 -24.85 -15.73 -21.74
CA PHE A 295 -25.24 -14.74 -22.76
C PHE A 295 -24.07 -13.95 -23.32
N GLN A 296 -22.83 -14.42 -23.13
CA GLN A 296 -21.63 -13.66 -23.54
C GLN A 296 -21.59 -13.38 -25.05
N ASN A 297 -22.07 -14.32 -25.87
CA ASN A 297 -22.02 -14.21 -27.33
C ASN A 297 -23.08 -13.22 -27.83
N GLU A 298 -24.29 -13.30 -27.28
CA GLU A 298 -25.40 -12.40 -27.60
C GLU A 298 -25.11 -10.97 -27.11
N LEU A 299 -24.55 -10.83 -25.91
CA LEU A 299 -24.09 -9.54 -25.40
C LEU A 299 -23.00 -8.94 -26.30
N THR A 300 -22.04 -9.75 -26.76
CA THR A 300 -20.96 -9.29 -27.64
C THR A 300 -21.51 -8.89 -29.01
N MET A 301 -22.38 -9.71 -29.62
CA MET A 301 -23.01 -9.40 -30.90
C MET A 301 -23.89 -8.14 -30.82
N GLU A 302 -24.64 -7.95 -29.73
CA GLU A 302 -25.49 -6.76 -29.57
C GLU A 302 -24.64 -5.50 -29.29
N LEU A 303 -23.51 -5.64 -28.58
CA LEU A 303 -22.53 -4.56 -28.39
C LEU A 303 -21.80 -4.19 -29.69
N GLU A 304 -21.52 -5.17 -30.55
CA GLU A 304 -20.93 -4.97 -31.89
C GLU A 304 -21.93 -4.37 -32.88
N LYS A 305 -23.21 -4.75 -32.80
CA LYS A 305 -24.27 -4.17 -33.62
C LYS A 305 -24.57 -2.72 -33.23
N ASN A 306 -24.57 -2.40 -31.93
CA ASN A 306 -24.67 -1.03 -31.43
C ASN A 306 -23.41 -0.18 -31.72
N ARG A 307 -22.29 -0.80 -32.11
CA ARG A 307 -21.04 -0.11 -32.51
C ARG A 307 -21.16 0.55 -33.88
N GLU A 308 -21.98 0.03 -34.79
CA GLU A 308 -22.11 0.54 -36.17
C GLU A 308 -23.18 1.65 -36.32
N GLU A 309 -24.14 1.78 -35.39
CA GLU A 309 -25.29 2.70 -35.54
C GLU A 309 -25.33 3.93 -34.61
N SER A 310 -24.43 4.10 -33.64
CA SER A 310 -24.61 5.14 -32.60
C SER A 310 -23.84 6.45 -32.83
N THR A 311 -24.54 7.50 -33.29
CA THR A 311 -24.06 8.89 -33.47
C THR A 311 -24.22 9.80 -32.22
N SER A 312 -24.39 9.24 -31.01
CA SER A 312 -24.61 10.04 -29.79
C SER A 312 -23.40 10.09 -28.85
N ASN A 313 -23.12 11.27 -28.28
CA ASN A 313 -21.99 11.57 -27.38
C ASN A 313 -21.94 10.72 -26.09
N VAL A 314 -23.05 10.09 -25.69
CA VAL A 314 -23.11 9.21 -24.51
C VAL A 314 -22.65 7.79 -24.87
N ALA A 315 -22.94 7.33 -26.09
CA ALA A 315 -22.47 6.06 -26.59
C ALA A 315 -20.96 6.07 -26.82
N SER A 316 -20.36 7.18 -27.29
CA SER A 316 -18.90 7.31 -27.42
C SER A 316 -18.17 7.31 -26.07
N GLN A 317 -18.77 7.88 -25.02
CA GLN A 317 -18.27 7.80 -23.65
C GLN A 317 -18.38 6.38 -23.08
N LEU A 318 -19.49 5.67 -23.32
CA LEU A 318 -19.63 4.24 -22.98
C LEU A 318 -18.66 3.36 -23.80
N GLN A 319 -18.42 3.68 -25.07
CA GLN A 319 -17.44 3.02 -25.95
C GLN A 319 -16.00 3.17 -25.44
N SER A 320 -15.63 4.33 -24.87
CA SER A 320 -14.32 4.52 -24.25
C SER A 320 -14.10 3.65 -23.01
N ILE A 321 -15.20 3.33 -22.31
CA ILE A 321 -15.22 2.47 -21.12
C ILE A 321 -15.20 0.99 -21.53
N THR A 322 -15.83 0.62 -22.65
CA THR A 322 -15.88 -0.76 -23.17
C THR A 322 -14.76 -1.13 -24.15
N ASN A 323 -13.92 -0.19 -24.58
CA ASN A 323 -12.71 -0.46 -25.38
C ASN A 323 -11.57 -1.11 -24.55
N ILE A 324 -11.91 -2.17 -23.81
CA ILE A 324 -10.98 -2.95 -22.99
C ILE A 324 -10.01 -3.76 -23.87
N THR A 325 -10.37 -4.00 -25.13
CA THR A 325 -9.64 -4.86 -26.08
C THR A 325 -8.74 -4.13 -27.08
N THR A 326 -8.82 -2.80 -27.21
CA THR A 326 -8.01 -2.03 -28.19
C THR A 326 -7.05 -1.03 -27.57
N ASP A 327 -7.21 -0.69 -26.28
CA ASP A 327 -6.21 0.08 -25.55
C ASP A 327 -4.98 -0.80 -25.28
N ALA A 328 -3.84 -0.41 -25.84
CA ALA A 328 -2.57 -1.13 -25.72
C ALA A 328 -2.20 -1.43 -24.26
N SER A 329 -2.60 -0.57 -23.31
CA SER A 329 -2.36 -0.77 -21.88
C SER A 329 -3.13 -1.97 -21.30
N ASN A 330 -4.39 -2.18 -21.70
CA ASN A 330 -5.19 -3.29 -21.21
C ASN A 330 -4.77 -4.61 -21.85
N VAL A 331 -4.48 -4.61 -23.16
CA VAL A 331 -3.97 -5.78 -23.88
C VAL A 331 -2.62 -6.23 -23.30
N GLU A 332 -1.75 -5.28 -22.97
CA GLU A 332 -0.47 -5.57 -22.30
C GLU A 332 -0.67 -6.23 -20.92
N ARG A 333 -1.68 -5.82 -20.14
CA ARG A 333 -2.00 -6.51 -18.86
C ARG A 333 -2.40 -7.96 -19.10
N PHE A 334 -3.26 -8.24 -20.09
CA PHE A 334 -3.65 -9.62 -20.42
C PHE A 334 -2.46 -10.47 -20.89
N ASN A 335 -1.58 -9.91 -21.73
CA ASN A 335 -0.34 -10.56 -22.14
C ASN A 335 0.51 -10.95 -20.92
N ARG A 336 0.69 -10.03 -19.97
CA ARG A 336 1.42 -10.28 -18.73
C ARG A 336 0.79 -11.35 -17.86
N TRP A 337 -0.53 -11.35 -17.74
CA TRP A 337 -1.25 -12.39 -16.99
C TRP A 337 -1.07 -13.76 -17.65
N ASN A 338 -1.18 -13.84 -18.97
CA ASN A 338 -0.92 -15.08 -19.71
C ASN A 338 0.52 -15.57 -19.52
N CYS A 339 1.50 -14.66 -19.51
CA CYS A 339 2.87 -14.99 -19.18
C CYS A 339 2.99 -15.53 -17.74
N ALA A 340 2.34 -14.90 -16.76
CA ALA A 340 2.35 -15.35 -15.37
C ALA A 340 1.80 -16.78 -15.23
N PHE A 341 0.71 -17.10 -15.93
CA PHE A 341 0.15 -18.45 -15.96
C PHE A 341 1.09 -19.48 -16.61
N LYS A 342 1.78 -19.12 -17.70
CA LYS A 342 2.75 -20.03 -18.34
C LYS A 342 3.98 -20.25 -17.45
N MET A 343 4.51 -19.18 -16.85
CA MET A 343 5.59 -19.27 -15.86
C MET A 343 5.22 -20.21 -14.70
N PHE A 344 4.01 -20.08 -14.18
CA PHE A 344 3.48 -20.97 -13.14
C PHE A 344 3.41 -22.44 -13.59
N LYS A 345 2.95 -22.71 -14.81
CA LYS A 345 2.87 -24.08 -15.34
C LYS A 345 4.25 -24.76 -15.40
N GLU A 346 5.32 -24.02 -15.64
CA GLU A 346 6.68 -24.58 -15.63
C GLU A 346 7.24 -24.82 -14.22
N ARG A 347 6.93 -23.94 -13.25
CA ARG A 347 7.43 -24.04 -11.86
C ARG A 347 6.30 -23.86 -10.83
N PRO A 348 5.38 -24.83 -10.69
CA PRO A 348 4.14 -24.63 -9.94
C PRO A 348 4.31 -24.58 -8.41
N VAL A 349 5.41 -25.11 -7.90
CA VAL A 349 5.68 -25.18 -6.45
C VAL A 349 6.39 -23.90 -5.99
N PHE A 350 7.65 -23.71 -6.36
CA PHE A 350 8.47 -22.60 -5.86
C PHE A 350 8.45 -21.36 -6.75
N GLY A 351 7.87 -21.44 -7.96
CA GLY A 351 7.90 -20.35 -8.94
C GLY A 351 9.30 -20.05 -9.46
N TRP A 352 9.46 -18.89 -10.08
CA TRP A 352 10.72 -18.41 -10.65
C TRP A 352 11.59 -17.61 -9.68
N GLY A 353 11.03 -17.23 -8.52
CA GLY A 353 11.65 -16.42 -7.49
C GLY A 353 10.91 -15.10 -7.25
N PRO A 354 10.71 -14.66 -6.00
CA PRO A 354 10.14 -13.35 -5.67
C PRO A 354 10.84 -12.20 -6.41
N GLY A 355 10.06 -11.26 -6.95
CA GLY A 355 10.56 -10.07 -7.64
C GLY A 355 11.29 -10.32 -8.96
N THR A 356 11.20 -11.52 -9.53
CA THR A 356 11.92 -11.88 -10.77
C THR A 356 11.08 -11.79 -12.04
N TYR A 357 9.76 -11.59 -11.91
CA TYR A 357 8.83 -11.62 -13.04
C TYR A 357 9.28 -10.70 -14.19
N ALA A 358 9.62 -9.45 -13.87
CA ALA A 358 10.01 -8.45 -14.87
C ALA A 358 11.17 -8.95 -15.75
N PHE A 359 12.12 -9.68 -15.17
CA PHE A 359 13.33 -10.15 -15.85
C PHE A 359 13.12 -11.46 -16.63
N LEU A 360 12.12 -12.27 -16.25
CA LEU A 360 11.99 -13.65 -16.72
C LEU A 360 10.74 -13.91 -17.55
N TYR A 361 9.79 -12.96 -17.64
CA TYR A 361 8.54 -13.19 -18.37
C TYR A 361 8.69 -13.11 -19.90
N ALA A 362 9.77 -12.53 -20.43
CA ALA A 362 9.96 -12.30 -21.86
C ALA A 362 9.85 -13.56 -22.76
N PRO A 363 10.44 -14.72 -22.39
CA PRO A 363 10.29 -15.96 -23.16
C PRO A 363 8.85 -16.51 -23.20
N PHE A 364 7.99 -16.07 -22.29
CA PHE A 364 6.60 -16.55 -22.17
C PHE A 364 5.60 -15.73 -22.98
N GLN A 365 6.04 -14.61 -23.57
CA GLN A 365 5.20 -13.74 -24.41
C GLN A 365 4.97 -14.37 -25.78
N VAL A 366 3.72 -14.40 -26.26
CA VAL A 366 3.39 -14.82 -27.63
C VAL A 366 3.39 -13.60 -28.53
N SER A 367 3.92 -13.72 -29.75
CA SER A 367 3.94 -12.64 -30.73
C SER A 367 2.57 -12.03 -31.00
N SER A 368 1.50 -12.84 -31.00
CA SER A 368 0.12 -12.39 -31.19
C SER A 368 -0.46 -11.61 -30.00
N GLU A 369 0.15 -11.71 -28.82
CA GLU A 369 -0.29 -11.05 -27.58
C GLU A 369 0.54 -9.78 -27.29
N LYS A 370 1.60 -9.51 -28.07
CA LYS A 370 2.47 -8.35 -27.87
C LYS A 370 1.80 -7.06 -28.32
N THR A 371 2.11 -6.00 -27.59
CA THR A 371 1.69 -4.63 -27.87
C THR A 371 2.90 -3.73 -28.12
N ILE A 372 2.66 -2.46 -28.46
CA ILE A 372 3.71 -1.43 -28.54
C ILE A 372 4.41 -1.18 -27.18
N ILE A 373 3.84 -1.66 -26.07
CA ILE A 373 4.37 -1.51 -24.71
C ILE A 373 5.20 -2.74 -24.31
N SER A 374 5.02 -3.88 -24.98
CA SER A 374 5.73 -5.12 -24.64
C SER A 374 7.24 -4.95 -24.78
N THR A 375 7.98 -5.49 -23.82
CA THR A 375 9.43 -5.37 -23.74
C THR A 375 10.06 -6.70 -23.34
N ASN A 376 11.32 -6.88 -23.74
CA ASN A 376 12.18 -7.99 -23.34
C ASN A 376 13.35 -7.54 -22.45
N PHE A 377 13.44 -6.24 -22.11
CA PHE A 377 14.61 -5.66 -21.43
C PHE A 377 14.52 -5.68 -19.90
N GLY A 378 13.46 -6.27 -19.32
CA GLY A 378 13.26 -6.31 -17.87
C GLY A 378 12.80 -4.99 -17.25
N ASP A 379 12.42 -4.02 -18.08
CA ASP A 379 11.99 -2.67 -17.72
C ASP A 379 10.46 -2.48 -17.73
N GLY A 380 9.73 -3.51 -18.17
CA GLY A 380 8.27 -3.47 -18.33
C GLY A 380 7.50 -3.40 -17.02
N GLY A 381 8.10 -3.81 -15.90
CA GLY A 381 7.42 -3.93 -14.60
C GLY A 381 6.90 -5.34 -14.33
N ASN A 382 5.96 -5.47 -13.39
CA ASN A 382 5.52 -6.76 -12.86
C ASN A 382 4.27 -7.31 -13.59
N ALA A 383 3.72 -8.41 -13.07
CA ALA A 383 2.51 -9.07 -13.59
C ALA A 383 1.23 -8.22 -13.49
N HIS A 384 1.27 -7.02 -12.89
CA HIS A 384 0.09 -6.19 -12.61
C HIS A 384 -1.02 -6.95 -11.88
N SER A 385 -0.64 -7.74 -10.88
CA SER A 385 -1.60 -8.42 -10.01
C SER A 385 -0.89 -8.90 -8.75
N GLU A 386 -1.45 -8.54 -7.59
CA GLU A 386 -1.05 -9.05 -6.27
C GLU A 386 -1.30 -10.56 -6.12
N ILE A 387 -2.03 -11.18 -7.06
CA ILE A 387 -2.33 -12.63 -7.05
C ILE A 387 -1.48 -13.37 -8.08
N LEU A 388 -1.45 -12.88 -9.33
CA LEU A 388 -0.74 -13.56 -10.42
C LEU A 388 0.79 -13.36 -10.34
N GLY A 389 1.25 -12.26 -9.75
CA GLY A 389 2.68 -12.06 -9.45
C GLY A 389 3.23 -13.18 -8.58
N PRO A 390 2.69 -13.37 -7.35
CA PRO A 390 3.08 -14.49 -6.51
C PRO A 390 2.86 -15.87 -7.16
N LEU A 391 1.88 -16.02 -8.05
CA LEU A 391 1.63 -17.30 -8.74
C LEU A 391 2.83 -17.69 -9.61
N ALA A 392 3.34 -16.73 -10.39
CA ALA A 392 4.50 -16.94 -11.25
C ALA A 392 5.82 -17.03 -10.46
N GLU A 393 5.97 -16.19 -9.44
CA GLU A 393 7.24 -16.00 -8.72
C GLU A 393 7.43 -16.96 -7.54
N GLN A 394 6.34 -17.41 -6.92
CA GLN A 394 6.36 -18.20 -5.68
C GLN A 394 5.49 -19.46 -5.79
N GLY A 395 4.94 -19.74 -6.98
CA GLY A 395 4.04 -20.87 -7.23
C GLY A 395 2.68 -20.76 -6.52
N LEU A 396 1.94 -21.86 -6.50
CA LEU A 396 0.57 -21.91 -5.99
C LEU A 396 0.48 -21.46 -4.51
N LEU A 397 1.45 -21.87 -3.69
CA LEU A 397 1.49 -21.52 -2.28
C LEU A 397 1.76 -20.02 -2.04
N GLY A 398 2.44 -19.34 -2.96
CA GLY A 398 2.60 -17.88 -2.92
C GLY A 398 1.27 -17.15 -3.01
N SER A 399 0.46 -17.46 -4.03
CA SER A 399 -0.86 -16.85 -4.19
C SER A 399 -1.84 -17.27 -3.08
N ILE A 400 -1.84 -18.55 -2.67
CA ILE A 400 -2.72 -19.03 -1.59
C ILE A 400 -2.39 -18.33 -0.27
N SER A 401 -1.12 -18.15 0.07
CA SER A 401 -0.72 -17.48 1.30
C SER A 401 -1.15 -16.00 1.32
N TYR A 402 -1.07 -15.30 0.18
CA TYR A 402 -1.62 -13.94 0.06
C TYR A 402 -3.15 -13.92 0.21
N LEU A 403 -3.87 -14.80 -0.49
CA LEU A 403 -5.33 -14.89 -0.40
C LEU A 403 -5.81 -15.25 1.01
N LEU A 404 -5.06 -16.09 1.72
CA LEU A 404 -5.33 -16.43 3.11
C LEU A 404 -5.31 -15.18 4.01
N ILE A 405 -4.36 -14.26 3.81
CA ILE A 405 -4.33 -12.98 4.53
C ILE A 405 -5.61 -12.18 4.24
N VAL A 406 -5.99 -12.02 2.96
CA VAL A 406 -7.20 -11.30 2.55
C VAL A 406 -8.45 -11.86 3.23
N ILE A 407 -8.60 -13.20 3.20
CA ILE A 407 -9.75 -13.91 3.78
C ILE A 407 -9.79 -13.72 5.30
N LEU A 408 -8.68 -13.95 6.01
CA LEU A 408 -8.65 -13.86 7.46
C LEU A 408 -8.86 -12.43 7.95
N VAL A 409 -8.26 -11.43 7.28
CA VAL A 409 -8.48 -10.01 7.61
C VAL A 409 -9.95 -9.66 7.45
N SER A 410 -10.57 -10.04 6.33
CA SER A 410 -12.00 -9.80 6.07
C SER A 410 -12.89 -10.47 7.12
N TYR A 411 -12.61 -11.73 7.43
CA TYR A 411 -13.39 -12.54 8.37
C TYR A 411 -13.34 -11.99 9.79
N TYR A 412 -12.15 -11.86 10.38
CA TYR A 412 -12.00 -11.42 11.76
C TYR A 412 -12.42 -9.95 11.97
N SER A 413 -12.17 -9.09 10.98
CA SER A 413 -12.61 -7.69 11.04
C SER A 413 -14.13 -7.59 10.97
N SER A 414 -14.80 -8.40 10.14
CA SER A 414 -16.27 -8.44 10.09
C SER A 414 -16.88 -8.92 11.41
N ILE A 415 -16.28 -9.93 12.05
CA ILE A 415 -16.69 -10.37 13.39
C ILE A 415 -16.52 -9.24 14.41
N PHE A 416 -15.39 -8.53 14.40
CA PHE A 416 -15.18 -7.39 15.28
C PHE A 416 -16.23 -6.28 15.07
N ILE A 417 -16.46 -5.89 13.82
CA ILE A 417 -17.42 -4.83 13.43
C ILE A 417 -18.85 -5.20 13.85
N SER A 418 -19.25 -6.46 13.69
CA SER A 418 -20.59 -6.92 14.08
C SER A 418 -20.83 -6.85 15.60
N LYS A 419 -19.80 -7.12 16.41
CA LYS A 419 -19.91 -7.18 17.88
C LYS A 419 -19.60 -5.86 18.59
N CYS A 420 -18.82 -4.97 17.99
CA CYS A 420 -18.41 -3.70 18.60
C CYS A 420 -19.62 -2.74 18.79
N ARG A 421 -19.91 -2.35 20.03
CA ARG A 421 -20.97 -1.37 20.35
C ARG A 421 -20.52 0.08 20.20
N ASN A 422 -19.25 0.38 20.45
CA ASN A 422 -18.73 1.74 20.31
C ASN A 422 -18.77 2.21 18.86
N ARG A 423 -19.55 3.26 18.59
CA ARG A 423 -19.78 3.75 17.23
C ARG A 423 -18.50 4.28 16.57
N ASN A 424 -17.64 4.99 17.30
CA ASN A 424 -16.44 5.60 16.72
C ASN A 424 -15.42 4.52 16.34
N THR A 425 -15.19 3.55 17.23
CA THR A 425 -14.29 2.43 16.99
C THR A 425 -14.82 1.51 15.89
N LYS A 426 -16.13 1.26 15.86
CA LYS A 426 -16.78 0.49 14.80
C LYS A 426 -16.63 1.16 13.43
N LEU A 427 -16.87 2.47 13.33
CA LEU A 427 -16.71 3.22 12.08
C LEU A 427 -15.26 3.28 11.63
N LEU A 428 -14.31 3.42 12.56
CA LEU A 428 -12.89 3.30 12.25
C LEU A 428 -12.56 1.93 11.63
N ALA A 429 -13.00 0.84 12.27
CA ALA A 429 -12.77 -0.52 11.76
C ALA A 429 -13.43 -0.74 10.39
N ILE A 430 -14.65 -0.24 10.18
CA ILE A 430 -15.32 -0.27 8.86
C ILE A 430 -14.49 0.49 7.83
N GLY A 431 -14.09 1.74 8.13
CA GLY A 431 -13.31 2.56 7.23
C GLY A 431 -11.98 1.89 6.82
N LEU A 432 -11.24 1.34 7.79
CA LEU A 432 -9.99 0.62 7.53
C LEU A 432 -10.20 -0.60 6.64
N LEU A 433 -11.23 -1.41 6.93
CA LEU A 433 -11.55 -2.59 6.14
C LEU A 433 -12.00 -2.22 4.71
N LEU A 434 -12.82 -1.18 4.55
CA LEU A 434 -13.25 -0.70 3.24
C LEU A 434 -12.08 -0.13 2.42
N GLY A 435 -11.13 0.55 3.07
CA GLY A 435 -9.89 0.97 2.42
C GLY A 435 -9.08 -0.22 1.90
N LEU A 436 -8.95 -1.29 2.69
CA LEU A 436 -8.30 -2.53 2.27
C LEU A 436 -9.05 -3.23 1.13
N ILE A 437 -10.39 -3.27 1.17
CA ILE A 437 -11.20 -3.84 0.08
C ILE A 437 -10.99 -3.06 -1.22
N SER A 438 -10.97 -1.73 -1.16
CA SER A 438 -10.69 -0.89 -2.32
C SER A 438 -9.35 -1.27 -2.94
N TYR A 439 -8.33 -1.47 -2.11
CA TYR A 439 -7.03 -1.91 -2.56
C TYR A 439 -6.99 -3.35 -3.08
N TRP A 440 -7.65 -4.32 -2.44
CA TRP A 440 -7.64 -5.71 -2.95
C TRP A 440 -8.25 -5.82 -4.34
N VAL A 441 -9.31 -5.04 -4.62
CA VAL A 441 -9.88 -4.95 -5.97
C VAL A 441 -8.89 -4.28 -6.93
N HIS A 442 -8.25 -3.21 -6.49
CA HIS A 442 -7.22 -2.53 -7.28
C HIS A 442 -6.01 -3.45 -7.58
N GLY A 443 -5.59 -4.23 -6.57
CA GLY A 443 -4.50 -5.19 -6.60
C GLY A 443 -4.81 -6.47 -7.38
N PHE A 444 -6.07 -6.69 -7.77
CA PHE A 444 -6.37 -7.69 -8.79
C PHE A 444 -5.82 -7.26 -10.15
N LEU A 445 -5.84 -5.95 -10.42
CA LEU A 445 -5.46 -5.31 -11.70
C LEU A 445 -4.08 -4.67 -11.70
N ASN A 446 -3.42 -4.57 -10.54
CA ASN A 446 -2.11 -3.95 -10.35
C ASN A 446 -1.35 -4.64 -9.21
N ASN A 447 -0.07 -4.33 -9.04
CA ASN A 447 0.69 -4.71 -7.85
C ASN A 447 1.51 -3.49 -7.37
N PHE A 448 1.29 -3.11 -6.11
CA PHE A 448 2.01 -2.03 -5.43
C PHE A 448 2.57 -2.42 -4.06
N LEU A 449 2.30 -3.63 -3.54
CA LEU A 449 2.85 -4.07 -2.26
C LEU A 449 4.39 -4.16 -2.28
N ASP A 450 5.00 -4.18 -3.45
CA ASP A 450 6.46 -4.10 -3.59
C ASP A 450 7.02 -2.69 -3.31
N THR A 451 6.14 -1.70 -3.13
CA THR A 451 6.51 -0.30 -2.87
C THR A 451 6.28 0.07 -1.41
N ASP A 452 7.10 1.01 -0.92
CA ASP A 452 6.96 1.60 0.40
C ASP A 452 5.58 2.28 0.58
N LYS A 453 5.16 3.06 -0.43
CA LYS A 453 3.96 3.90 -0.38
C LYS A 453 2.66 3.14 -0.11
N ALA A 454 2.45 2.01 -0.79
CA ALA A 454 1.27 1.17 -0.56
C ALA A 454 1.44 0.30 0.70
N SER A 455 2.64 -0.22 0.94
CA SER A 455 2.91 -1.11 2.08
C SER A 455 2.67 -0.44 3.44
N VAL A 456 3.03 0.83 3.61
CA VAL A 456 2.74 1.59 4.84
C VAL A 456 1.25 1.57 5.14
N THR A 457 0.42 1.86 4.15
CA THR A 457 -1.03 1.91 4.34
C THR A 457 -1.63 0.53 4.54
N TYR A 458 -1.27 -0.42 3.69
CA TYR A 458 -1.80 -1.78 3.70
C TYR A 458 -1.53 -2.49 5.03
N TRP A 459 -0.26 -2.60 5.41
CA TRP A 459 0.12 -3.29 6.64
C TRP A 459 -0.28 -2.52 7.89
N GLY A 460 -0.22 -1.19 7.85
CA GLY A 460 -0.69 -0.34 8.94
C GLY A 460 -2.17 -0.49 9.23
N PHE A 461 -3.01 -0.62 8.20
CA PHE A 461 -4.45 -0.84 8.36
C PHE A 461 -4.75 -2.23 8.93
N ILE A 462 -4.05 -3.26 8.44
CA ILE A 462 -4.16 -4.62 9.00
C ILE A 462 -3.72 -4.61 10.47
N ALA A 463 -2.61 -3.94 10.80
CA ALA A 463 -2.13 -3.81 12.18
C ALA A 463 -3.14 -3.12 13.08
N ALA A 464 -3.77 -2.05 12.60
CA ALA A 464 -4.82 -1.34 13.33
C ALA A 464 -6.03 -2.24 13.59
N LEU A 465 -6.48 -3.01 12.59
CA LEU A 465 -7.58 -3.96 12.76
C LEU A 465 -7.24 -5.06 13.77
N VAL A 466 -6.04 -5.64 13.72
CA VAL A 466 -5.59 -6.64 14.70
C VAL A 466 -5.46 -6.03 16.10
N ALA A 467 -4.90 -4.82 16.22
CA ALA A 467 -4.75 -4.13 17.50
C ALA A 467 -6.12 -3.80 18.15
N LEU A 468 -7.13 -3.45 17.36
CA LEU A 468 -8.50 -3.28 17.85
C LEU A 468 -9.08 -4.62 18.37
N GLN A 469 -8.86 -5.71 17.64
CA GLN A 469 -9.34 -7.04 18.01
C GLN A 469 -8.69 -7.58 19.28
N VAL A 470 -7.40 -7.30 19.47
CA VAL A 470 -6.60 -7.80 20.59
C VAL A 470 -6.72 -6.87 21.80
N TYR A 471 -6.32 -5.60 21.68
CA TYR A 471 -6.18 -4.69 22.82
C TYR A 471 -7.45 -3.93 23.15
N TYR A 472 -8.13 -3.39 22.13
CA TYR A 472 -9.34 -2.58 22.39
C TYR A 472 -10.47 -3.46 22.95
N LYS A 473 -10.70 -4.63 22.34
CA LYS A 473 -11.71 -5.58 22.80
C LYS A 473 -11.47 -6.05 24.24
N GLU A 474 -10.21 -6.31 24.60
CA GLU A 474 -9.87 -6.76 25.95
C GLU A 474 -10.07 -5.66 27.00
N ASN A 475 -9.71 -4.42 26.67
CA ASN A 475 -9.84 -3.29 27.57
C ASN A 475 -11.29 -2.78 27.72
N ASN A 476 -12.19 -3.15 26.80
CA ASN A 476 -13.58 -2.64 26.74
C ASN A 476 -14.59 -3.79 26.62
N LYS A 477 -14.45 -4.87 27.40
CA LYS A 477 -15.30 -6.07 27.30
C LYS A 477 -16.81 -5.76 27.35
N GLU A 478 -17.21 -4.77 28.15
CA GLU A 478 -18.60 -4.30 28.28
C GLU A 478 -19.20 -3.81 26.95
N GLU A 479 -18.36 -3.31 26.04
CA GLU A 479 -18.78 -2.89 24.70
C GLU A 479 -18.98 -4.07 23.73
N PHE A 480 -18.78 -5.31 24.19
CA PHE A 480 -18.88 -6.55 23.39
C PHE A 480 -19.74 -7.65 24.04
N THR A 481 -20.05 -7.57 25.34
CA THR A 481 -20.95 -8.50 26.03
C THR A 481 -22.41 -8.07 25.86
N ALA A 482 -23.30 -9.02 25.54
CA ALA A 482 -24.73 -8.79 25.33
C ALA A 482 -25.41 -8.19 26.57
#